data_AF-A0A820BWY9-F1
#
_entry.id   AF-A0A820BWY9-F1
#
_cell.length_a   1.000
_cell.length_b   1.000
_cell.length_c   1.000
_cell.angle_alpha   90.00
_cell.angle_beta   90.00
_cell.angle_gamma   90.00
#
_symmetry.space_group_name_H-M   'P 1'
#
loop_
_entity.id
_entity.type
_entity.pdbx_description
1 polymer ?
#
loop_
_entity_poly.entity_id
_entity_poly.type
_entity_poly.pdbx_seq_one_letter_code
_entity_poly.pdbx_strand_id
1 'polypeptide(L)' 'DNVPRTAYRGVVQCRYDKTRIYVTSNQQPWRSYAEISE' A
#
# COMPACT_ATOMS: atom_id res chain seq x y z
N ASP A 1 7.83 -4.56 -14.59
CA ASP A 1 8.33 -3.19 -14.89
C ASP A 1 7.57 -2.02 -14.25
N ASN A 2 6.39 -2.19 -13.65
CA ASN A 2 5.62 -1.09 -13.02
C ASN A 2 5.73 -1.02 -11.48
N VAL A 3 6.70 -1.69 -10.87
CA VAL A 3 6.92 -1.63 -9.42
C VAL A 3 7.97 -0.54 -9.17
N PRO A 4 7.64 0.54 -8.42
CA PRO A 4 8.65 1.51 -8.05
C PRO A 4 9.80 0.83 -7.32
N ARG A 5 11.05 1.17 -7.67
CA ARG A 5 12.24 0.49 -7.13
C ARG A 5 12.33 0.49 -5.60
N THR A 6 11.69 1.46 -4.95
CA THR A 6 11.66 1.64 -3.49
C THR A 6 10.38 1.11 -2.83
N ALA A 7 9.48 0.51 -3.61
CA ALA A 7 8.21 0.03 -3.08
C ALA A 7 8.36 -1.33 -2.40
N TYR A 8 7.69 -1.49 -1.25
CA TYR A 8 7.49 -2.78 -0.60
C TYR A 8 5.98 -3.04 -0.47
N ARG A 9 5.50 -4.18 -0.99
CA ARG A 9 4.06 -4.53 -1.03
C ARG A 9 3.16 -3.42 -1.64
N GLY A 10 3.67 -2.68 -2.63
CA GLY A 10 2.95 -1.55 -3.24
C GLY A 10 2.95 -0.26 -2.43
N VAL A 11 3.67 -0.20 -1.31
CA VAL A 11 3.85 1.01 -0.50
C VAL A 11 5.20 1.65 -0.81
N VAL A 12 5.20 2.93 -1.16
CA VAL A 12 6.40 3.76 -1.29
C VAL A 12 6.51 4.66 -0.08
N GLN A 13 7.65 4.60 0.60
CA GLN A 13 7.95 5.45 1.73
C GLN A 13 8.91 6.57 1.29
N CYS A 14 8.58 7.82 1.60
CA CYS A 14 9.44 8.98 1.35
C CYS A 14 9.39 9.97 2.52
N ARG A 15 10.26 10.98 2.48
CA ARG A 15 10.22 12.13 3.39
C ARG A 15 9.99 13.38 2.56
N TYR A 16 9.12 14.25 3.04
CA TYR A 16 8.98 15.60 2.53
C TYR A 16 9.13 16.57 3.70
N ASP A 17 10.12 17.45 3.60
CA ASP A 17 10.64 18.22 4.73
C ASP A 17 10.98 17.29 5.92
N LYS A 18 10.28 17.43 7.06
CA LYS A 18 10.46 16.58 8.26
C LYS A 18 9.39 15.52 8.44
N THR A 19 8.43 15.43 7.51
CA THR A 19 7.31 14.49 7.60
C THR A 19 7.57 13.24 6.78
N ARG A 20 7.28 12.08 7.38
CA ARG A 20 7.31 10.79 6.68
C ARG A 20 5.98 10.56 5.98
N ILE A 21 6.05 10.33 4.67
CA ILE A 21 4.89 10.10 3.82
C ILE A 21 4.92 8.65 3.34
N TYR A 22 3.75 8.02 3.34
CA TYR A 22 3.53 6.69 2.78
C TYR A 22 2.53 6.81 1.64
N VAL A 23 2.98 6.51 0.43
CA VAL A 23 2.14 6.45 -0.76
C VAL A 23 1.77 4.99 -0.97
N THR A 24 0.48 4.66 -0.90
CA THR A 24 -0.03 3.30 -1.07
C THR A 24 -1.25 3.31 -1.98
N SER A 25 -1.49 2.21 -2.70
CA SER A 25 -2.80 1.96 -3.31
C SER A 25 -3.85 1.73 -2.22
N ASN A 26 -5.12 1.76 -2.60
CA ASN A 26 -6.22 1.52 -1.68
C ASN A 26 -6.06 0.13 -1.04
N GLN A 27 -5.75 0.08 0.26
CA GLN A 27 -5.61 -1.18 0.98
C GLN A 27 -6.99 -1.78 1.12
N GLN A 28 -7.15 -3.04 0.70
CA GLN A 28 -8.41 -3.75 0.91
C GLN A 28 -8.68 -3.82 2.41
N PRO A 29 -9.86 -3.34 2.89
CA PRO A 29 -10.24 -3.54 4.29
C PRO A 29 -10.34 -5.04 4.55
N TRP A 30 -10.19 -5.43 5.82
CA TRP A 30 -10.44 -6.81 6.20
C TRP A 30 -11.86 -7.20 5.81
N ARG A 31 -11.99 -8.28 5.04
CA ARG A 31 -13.27 -8.90 4.70
C ARG A 31 -13.39 -10.19 5.49
N SER A 32 -14.58 -10.48 5.97
CA SER A 32 -14.81 -11.76 6.63
C SER A 32 -14.66 -12.90 5.61
N TYR A 33 -14.22 -14.09 6.04
CA TYR A 33 -13.99 -15.22 5.13
C TYR A 33 -15.26 -15.65 4.36
N ALA A 34 -16.45 -15.33 4.87
CA ALA A 34 -17.72 -15.59 4.21
C ALA A 34 -17.94 -14.73 2.95
N GLU A 35 -17.32 -13.56 2.85
CA GLU A 35 -17.49 -12.59 1.76
C GLU A 35 -16.40 -12.70 0.67
N ILE A 36 -15.40 -13.56 0.87
CA ILE A 36 -14.26 -13.75 -0.05
C ILE A 36 -14.48 -14.97 -0.96
N SER A 37 -15.40 -15.87 -0.60
CA SER A 37 -15.66 -17.14 -1.29
C SER A 37 -16.80 -17.12 -2.32
N GLU A 38 -17.35 -15.95 -2.64
CA GLU A 38 -18.31 -15.73 -3.74
C GLU A 38 -17.65 -14.95 -4.88
#